data_AF-A0A9D7NGH1-F1
#
_entry.id   AF-A0A9D7NGH1-F1
#
_cell.length_a   1.000
_cell.length_b   1.000
_cell.length_c   1.000
_cell.angle_alpha   90.00
_cell.angle_beta   90.00
_cell.angle_gamma   90.00
#
_symmetry.space_group_name_H-M   'P 1'
#
loop_
_entity.id
_entity.type
_entity.pdbx_description
1 polymer ?
#
loop_
_entity_poly.entity_id
_entity_poly.type
_entity_poly.pdbx_seq_one_letter_code
_entity_poly.pdbx_strand_id
1 'polypeptide(L)'
;MKNKWLKYLVAITLIINAATLLFFWLHRPPHGGNRGLRPDRVLVEALKMDKKQQALYRTLHQEHHRIHDSLLTQIAAKRQVLYAQKQAATDSIIQEIGLLQAEIERVTYEHFKDVRKICTPKQQAQLDALLGKTVQRILMPKNNRQKPKNEH
;
A
#
# COMPACT_ATOMS: atom_id res chain seq x y z
N MET A 1 5.19 -59.11 0.29
CA MET A 1 4.51 -58.24 -0.71
C MET A 1 4.37 -56.76 -0.31
N LYS A 2 5.00 -56.27 0.78
CA LYS A 2 4.80 -54.90 1.30
C LYS A 2 5.69 -53.81 0.64
N ASN A 3 6.81 -54.19 0.03
CA ASN A 3 7.80 -53.21 -0.51
C ASN A 3 7.44 -52.69 -1.91
N LYS A 4 6.62 -53.44 -2.67
CA LYS A 4 6.18 -53.01 -4.01
C LYS A 4 5.10 -51.93 -3.91
N TRP A 5 4.20 -52.04 -2.94
CA TRP A 5 3.11 -51.08 -2.71
C TRP A 5 3.63 -49.70 -2.28
N LEU A 6 4.63 -49.68 -1.38
CA LEU A 6 5.27 -48.42 -0.96
C LEU A 6 5.96 -47.71 -2.14
N LYS A 7 6.60 -48.46 -3.04
CA LYS A 7 7.20 -47.90 -4.27
C LYS A 7 6.15 -47.29 -5.20
N TYR A 8 4.98 -47.93 -5.35
CA TYR A 8 3.88 -47.37 -6.13
C TYR A 8 3.32 -46.09 -5.51
N LEU A 9 3.13 -46.04 -4.20
CA LEU A 9 2.68 -44.83 -3.52
C LEU A 9 3.66 -43.67 -3.71
N VAL A 10 4.95 -43.91 -3.50
CA VAL A 10 6.00 -42.88 -3.70
C VAL A 10 6.03 -42.40 -5.15
N ALA A 11 5.91 -43.32 -6.13
CA ALA A 11 5.88 -42.95 -7.54
C ALA A 11 4.65 -42.10 -7.90
N ILE A 12 3.47 -42.45 -7.38
CA ILE A 12 2.23 -41.69 -7.60
C ILE A 12 2.34 -40.27 -7.00
N THR A 13 2.87 -40.14 -5.78
CA THR A 13 3.06 -38.82 -5.15
C THR A 13 4.03 -37.95 -5.95
N LEU A 14 5.11 -38.53 -6.48
CA LEU A 14 6.05 -37.82 -7.35
C LEU A 14 5.39 -37.33 -8.64
N ILE A 15 4.57 -38.17 -9.28
CA ILE A 15 3.85 -37.80 -10.51
C ILE A 15 2.85 -36.67 -10.23
N ILE A 16 2.09 -36.75 -9.13
CA ILE A 16 1.12 -35.71 -8.77
C ILE A 16 1.82 -34.38 -8.50
N ASN A 17 2.93 -34.37 -7.75
CA ASN A 17 3.69 -33.15 -7.50
C ASN A 17 4.33 -32.57 -8.77
N ALA A 18 4.82 -33.42 -9.68
CA ALA A 18 5.34 -32.97 -10.96
C ALA A 18 4.23 -32.38 -11.84
N ALA A 19 3.06 -33.01 -11.86
CA ALA A 19 1.89 -32.54 -12.59
C ALA A 19 1.35 -31.21 -12.04
N THR A 20 1.34 -31.00 -10.73
CA THR A 20 0.91 -29.73 -10.13
C THR A 20 1.89 -28.60 -10.44
N LEU A 21 3.20 -28.86 -10.37
CA LEU A 21 4.23 -27.89 -10.77
C LEU A 21 4.10 -27.52 -12.26
N LEU A 22 3.92 -28.52 -13.12
CA LEU A 22 3.77 -28.32 -14.56
C LEU A 22 2.48 -27.55 -14.88
N PHE A 23 1.37 -27.87 -14.21
CA PHE A 23 0.11 -27.14 -14.32
C PHE A 23 0.27 -25.67 -13.92
N PHE A 24 0.92 -25.38 -12.80
CA PHE A 24 1.19 -24.01 -12.36
C PHE A 24 2.14 -23.26 -13.29
N TRP A 25 3.07 -23.95 -13.95
CA TRP A 25 4.00 -23.34 -14.89
C TRP A 25 3.35 -23.03 -16.24
N LEU A 26 2.49 -23.93 -16.74
CA LEU A 26 1.73 -23.75 -17.99
C LEU A 26 0.55 -22.77 -17.82
N HIS A 27 -0.14 -22.80 -16.69
CA HIS A 27 -1.22 -21.87 -16.34
C HIS A 27 -0.75 -20.68 -15.52
N ARG A 28 0.55 -20.37 -15.54
CA ARG A 28 1.04 -19.14 -14.94
C ARG A 28 0.35 -18.00 -15.68
N PRO A 29 -0.59 -17.26 -15.06
CA PRO A 29 -1.17 -16.11 -15.75
C PRO A 29 -0.01 -15.21 -16.16
N PRO A 30 -0.06 -14.56 -17.34
CA PRO A 30 0.93 -13.55 -17.65
C PRO A 30 1.00 -12.64 -16.43
N HIS A 31 2.21 -12.41 -15.91
CA HIS A 31 2.43 -11.46 -14.83
C HIS A 31 1.97 -10.10 -15.36
N GLY A 32 0.66 -9.84 -15.28
CA GLY A 32 0.08 -8.54 -15.45
C GLY A 32 0.60 -7.77 -14.26
N GLY A 33 1.70 -7.06 -14.49
CA GLY A 33 2.41 -6.29 -13.48
C GLY A 33 1.40 -5.63 -12.55
N ASN A 34 1.42 -6.06 -11.30
CA ASN A 34 0.76 -5.45 -10.16
C ASN A 34 -0.51 -4.65 -10.52
N ARG A 35 -1.56 -5.33 -11.02
CA ARG A 35 -2.94 -4.80 -11.01
C ARG A 35 -3.61 -4.98 -9.65
N GLY A 36 -2.84 -5.12 -8.57
CA GLY A 36 -3.33 -4.77 -7.24
C GLY A 36 -3.76 -3.31 -7.29
N LEU A 37 -4.92 -2.99 -6.73
CA LEU A 37 -5.53 -1.65 -6.74
C LEU A 37 -4.45 -0.57 -6.63
N ARG A 38 -4.13 0.00 -7.77
CA ARG A 38 -3.13 1.05 -7.87
C ARG A 38 -3.79 2.26 -7.19
N PRO A 39 -3.28 2.79 -6.05
CA PRO A 39 -3.96 3.85 -5.30
C PRO A 39 -4.27 5.09 -6.15
N ASP A 40 -3.46 5.33 -7.20
CA ASP A 40 -3.72 6.31 -8.27
C ASP A 40 -5.06 6.13 -8.97
N ARG A 41 -5.48 4.89 -9.20
CA ARG A 41 -6.74 4.61 -9.91
C ARG A 41 -7.95 4.89 -9.03
N VAL A 42 -7.81 4.76 -7.71
CA VAL A 42 -8.92 4.99 -6.77
C VAL A 42 -9.41 6.43 -6.88
N LEU A 43 -8.50 7.41 -6.91
CA LEU A 43 -8.88 8.82 -6.99
C LEU A 43 -9.42 9.20 -8.39
N VAL A 44 -8.77 8.69 -9.44
CA VAL A 44 -9.19 8.90 -10.84
C VAL A 44 -10.60 8.39 -11.07
N GLU A 45 -10.91 7.18 -10.59
CA GLU A 45 -12.23 6.55 -10.71
C GLU A 45 -13.26 7.24 -9.83
N ALA A 46 -12.92 7.53 -8.57
CA ALA A 46 -13.84 8.18 -7.62
C ALA A 46 -14.26 9.58 -8.08
N LEU A 47 -13.35 10.35 -8.68
CA LEU A 47 -13.60 11.69 -9.18
C LEU A 47 -14.04 11.72 -10.64
N LYS A 48 -14.10 10.55 -11.31
CA LYS A 48 -14.43 10.42 -12.74
C LYS A 48 -13.65 11.42 -13.60
N MET A 49 -12.34 11.48 -13.40
CA MET A 49 -11.47 12.43 -14.11
C MET A 49 -11.48 12.18 -15.62
N ASP A 50 -11.51 13.26 -16.41
CA ASP A 50 -11.39 13.16 -17.87
C ASP A 50 -9.96 12.83 -18.32
N LYS A 51 -9.75 12.61 -19.63
CA LYS A 51 -8.43 12.24 -20.17
C LYS A 51 -7.33 13.29 -19.94
N LYS A 52 -7.67 14.59 -19.96
CA LYS A 52 -6.72 15.68 -19.72
C LYS A 52 -6.36 15.74 -18.23
N GLN A 53 -7.36 15.67 -17.36
CA GLN A 53 -7.19 15.63 -15.90
C GLN A 53 -6.36 14.42 -15.47
N GLN A 54 -6.62 13.24 -16.07
CA GLN A 54 -5.83 12.04 -15.80
C GLN A 54 -4.36 12.17 -16.18
N ALA A 55 -4.05 12.87 -17.29
CA ALA A 55 -2.66 13.09 -17.69
C ALA A 55 -1.94 13.99 -16.68
N LEU A 56 -2.56 15.09 -16.26
CA LEU A 56 -2.03 15.98 -15.23
C LEU A 56 -1.89 15.28 -13.87
N TYR A 57 -2.91 14.52 -13.47
CA TYR A 57 -2.90 13.75 -12.23
C TYR A 57 -1.76 12.75 -12.20
N ARG A 58 -1.49 12.03 -13.31
CA ARG A 58 -0.36 11.08 -13.38
C ARG A 58 0.98 11.75 -13.10
N THR A 59 1.21 12.95 -13.63
CA THR A 59 2.43 13.72 -13.37
C THR A 59 2.53 14.13 -11.90
N LEU A 60 1.45 14.70 -11.35
CA LEU A 60 1.41 15.11 -9.93
C LEU A 60 1.61 13.92 -8.98
N HIS A 61 1.04 12.77 -9.34
CA HIS A 61 1.15 11.54 -8.58
C HIS A 61 2.56 10.96 -8.63
N GLN A 62 3.18 10.91 -9.81
CA GLN A 62 4.56 10.43 -9.96
C GLN A 62 5.55 11.28 -9.15
N GLU A 63 5.41 12.60 -9.18
CA GLU A 63 6.29 13.48 -8.43
C GLU A 63 6.09 13.33 -6.92
N HIS A 64 4.83 13.29 -6.46
CA HIS A 64 4.53 13.04 -5.05
C HIS A 64 5.09 11.69 -4.59
N HIS A 65 4.93 10.61 -5.37
CA HIS A 65 5.48 9.30 -5.05
C HIS A 65 7.00 9.31 -4.92
N ARG A 66 7.69 9.94 -5.88
CA ARG A 66 9.15 10.03 -5.87
C ARG A 66 9.67 10.73 -4.61
N ILE A 67 9.04 11.85 -4.25
CA ILE A 67 9.41 12.61 -3.04
C ILE A 67 9.08 11.78 -1.79
N HIS A 68 7.89 11.20 -1.72
CA HIS A 68 7.44 10.40 -0.58
C HIS A 68 8.33 9.18 -0.34
N ASP A 69 8.70 8.44 -1.37
CA ASP A 69 9.57 7.27 -1.28
C ASP A 69 10.99 7.65 -0.80
N SER A 70 11.50 8.81 -1.26
CA SER A 70 12.77 9.37 -0.77
C SER A 70 12.71 9.69 0.73
N LEU A 71 11.64 10.33 1.20
CA LEU A 71 11.45 10.65 2.62
C LEU A 71 11.33 9.39 3.48
N LEU A 72 10.58 8.38 3.02
CA LEU A 72 10.49 7.09 3.71
C LEU A 72 11.85 6.38 3.81
N THR A 73 12.65 6.44 2.74
CA THR A 73 14.01 5.87 2.73
C THR A 73 14.90 6.56 3.77
N GLN A 74 14.82 7.88 3.87
CA GLN A 74 15.54 8.65 4.89
C GLN A 74 15.08 8.28 6.31
N ILE A 75 13.77 8.16 6.54
CA ILE A 75 13.23 7.71 7.84
C ILE A 75 13.74 6.31 8.18
N ALA A 76 13.75 5.39 7.22
CA ALA A 76 14.24 4.03 7.43
C ALA A 76 15.73 4.01 7.83
N ALA A 77 16.56 4.80 7.15
CA ALA A 77 17.97 4.96 7.50
C ALA A 77 18.15 5.54 8.91
N LYS A 78 17.39 6.59 9.27
CA LYS A 78 17.44 7.19 10.61
C LYS A 78 16.97 6.22 11.69
N ARG A 79 15.93 5.42 11.43
CA ARG A 79 15.49 4.35 12.34
C ARG A 79 16.56 3.29 12.53
N GLN A 80 17.26 2.89 11.46
CA GLN A 80 18.35 1.94 11.57
C GLN A 80 19.47 2.47 12.49
N VAL A 81 19.84 3.73 12.35
CA VAL A 81 20.84 4.38 13.23
C VAL A 81 20.31 4.44 14.67
N LEU A 82 19.06 4.86 14.86
CA LEU A 82 18.39 4.98 16.17
C LEU A 82 18.48 3.67 16.96
N TYR A 83 18.10 2.55 16.33
CA TYR A 83 18.04 1.25 17.00
C TYR A 83 19.40 0.52 17.05
N ALA A 84 20.41 1.00 16.31
CA ALA A 84 21.77 0.48 16.41
C ALA A 84 22.56 1.10 17.59
N GLN A 85 22.12 2.24 18.14
CA GLN A 85 22.80 2.89 19.26
C GLN A 85 22.51 2.20 20.60
N LYS A 86 23.54 2.07 21.45
CA LYS A 86 23.44 1.46 22.79
C LYS A 86 23.25 2.48 23.94
N GLN A 87 23.54 3.77 23.75
CA GLN A 87 23.28 4.83 24.73
C GLN A 87 23.02 6.24 24.12
N ALA A 88 22.13 6.98 24.80
CA ALA A 88 21.88 8.43 24.96
C ALA A 88 21.77 9.42 23.78
N ALA A 89 22.31 9.18 22.57
CA ALA A 89 22.16 10.13 21.45
C ALA A 89 20.84 9.95 20.66
N THR A 90 19.78 9.57 21.37
CA THR A 90 18.48 9.14 20.84
C THR A 90 17.60 10.32 20.43
N ASP A 91 17.63 11.41 21.20
CA ASP A 91 16.67 12.52 21.07
C ASP A 91 16.83 13.28 19.76
N SER A 92 18.06 13.53 19.32
CA SER A 92 18.33 14.20 18.04
C SER A 92 17.83 13.39 16.85
N ILE A 93 18.03 12.07 16.85
CA ILE A 93 17.57 11.19 15.76
C ILE A 93 16.03 11.08 15.77
N ILE A 94 15.41 11.03 16.95
CA ILE A 94 13.94 11.07 17.08
C ILE A 94 13.39 12.39 16.51
N GLN A 95 14.01 13.52 16.83
CA GLN A 95 13.61 14.82 16.28
C GLN A 95 13.75 14.85 14.75
N GLU A 96 14.84 14.34 14.19
CA GLU A 96 15.03 14.26 12.74
C GLU A 96 13.95 13.37 12.07
N ILE A 97 13.61 12.23 12.67
CA ILE A 97 12.51 11.38 12.19
C ILE A 97 11.18 12.17 12.25
N GLY A 98 10.95 12.94 13.32
CA GLY A 98 9.77 13.80 13.45
C GLY A 98 9.69 14.87 12.35
N LEU A 99 10.81 15.52 12.02
CA LEU A 99 10.88 16.50 10.94
C LEU A 99 10.60 15.87 9.57
N LEU A 100 11.16 14.68 9.30
CA LEU A 100 10.88 13.94 8.07
C LEU A 100 9.40 13.52 7.98
N GLN A 101 8.77 13.13 9.10
CA GLN A 101 7.35 12.82 9.13
C GLN A 101 6.49 14.07 8.86
N ALA A 102 6.84 15.22 9.44
CA ALA A 102 6.17 16.49 9.17
C ALA A 102 6.29 16.89 7.68
N GLU A 103 7.45 16.62 7.07
CA GLU A 103 7.67 16.84 5.66
C GLU A 103 6.79 15.95 4.78
N ILE A 104 6.58 14.68 5.15
CA ILE A 104 5.61 13.79 4.47
C ILE A 104 4.21 14.38 4.49
N GLU A 105 3.76 14.90 5.64
CA GLU A 105 2.44 15.53 5.75
C GLU A 105 2.35 16.79 4.87
N ARG A 106 3.41 17.60 4.85
CA ARG A 106 3.48 18.82 4.03
C ARG A 106 3.37 18.51 2.54
N VAL A 107 4.14 17.54 2.02
CA VAL A 107 4.09 17.18 0.60
C VAL A 107 2.79 16.48 0.21
N THR A 108 2.17 15.76 1.16
CA THR A 108 0.84 15.15 0.96
C THR A 108 -0.24 16.22 0.87
N TYR A 109 -0.21 17.22 1.75
CA TYR A 109 -1.11 18.37 1.69
C TYR A 109 -0.99 19.14 0.37
N GLU A 110 0.24 19.47 -0.04
CA GLU A 110 0.48 20.17 -1.32
C GLU A 110 0.04 19.32 -2.52
N HIS A 111 0.27 18.00 -2.50
CA HIS A 111 -0.25 17.11 -3.55
C HIS A 111 -1.78 17.23 -3.69
N PHE A 112 -2.54 17.15 -2.60
CA PHE A 112 -4.00 17.28 -2.68
C PHE A 112 -4.45 18.68 -3.09
N LYS A 113 -3.72 19.73 -2.71
CA LYS A 113 -3.95 21.10 -3.17
C LYS A 113 -3.73 21.25 -4.67
N ASP A 114 -2.71 20.62 -5.23
CA ASP A 114 -2.47 20.60 -6.67
C ASP A 114 -3.49 19.76 -7.44
N VAL A 115 -3.89 18.60 -6.89
CA VAL A 115 -4.99 17.80 -7.44
C VAL A 115 -6.31 18.59 -7.44
N ARG A 116 -6.57 19.41 -6.42
CA ARG A 116 -7.75 20.27 -6.37
C ARG A 116 -7.80 21.27 -7.54
N LYS A 117 -6.65 21.82 -7.96
CA LYS A 117 -6.55 22.80 -9.06
C LYS A 117 -6.96 22.22 -10.42
N ILE A 118 -6.75 20.93 -10.63
CA ILE A 118 -7.14 20.26 -11.89
C ILE A 118 -8.59 19.75 -11.88
N CYS A 119 -9.27 19.77 -10.73
CA CYS A 119 -10.63 19.30 -10.55
C CYS A 119 -11.68 20.40 -10.84
N THR A 120 -12.82 20.00 -11.42
CA THR A 120 -14.01 20.86 -11.55
C THR A 120 -14.65 21.14 -10.18
N PRO A 121 -15.49 22.17 -10.02
CA PRO A 121 -16.15 22.48 -8.74
C PRO A 121 -16.89 21.28 -8.13
N LYS A 122 -17.57 20.48 -8.97
CA LYS A 122 -18.25 19.25 -8.54
C LYS A 122 -17.28 18.18 -8.02
N GLN A 123 -16.14 18.01 -8.69
CA GLN A 123 -15.09 17.08 -8.27
C GLN A 123 -14.38 17.55 -7.00
N GLN A 124 -14.20 18.87 -6.82
CA GLN A 124 -13.60 19.42 -5.60
C GLN A 124 -14.45 19.08 -4.36
N ALA A 125 -15.78 19.25 -4.45
CA ALA A 125 -16.68 18.87 -3.36
C ALA A 125 -16.61 17.36 -3.04
N GLN A 126 -16.46 16.51 -4.06
CA GLN A 126 -16.26 15.07 -3.87
C GLN A 126 -14.90 14.76 -3.23
N LEU A 127 -13.84 15.42 -3.66
CA LEU A 127 -12.50 15.29 -3.09
C LEU A 127 -12.48 15.68 -1.61
N ASP A 128 -13.07 16.82 -1.26
CA ASP A 128 -13.17 17.30 0.13
C ASP A 128 -13.93 16.28 1.01
N ALA A 129 -15.00 15.68 0.49
CA ALA A 129 -15.74 14.63 1.19
C ALA A 129 -14.94 13.34 1.39
N LEU A 130 -14.10 12.96 0.41
CA LEU A 130 -13.23 11.78 0.50
C LEU A 130 -12.11 11.99 1.53
N LEU A 131 -11.49 13.18 1.53
CA LEU A 131 -10.45 13.54 2.49
C LEU A 131 -11.01 13.59 3.91
N GLY A 132 -12.16 14.24 4.12
CA GLY A 132 -12.81 14.30 5.44
C GLY A 132 -13.13 12.92 6.02
N LYS A 133 -13.67 12.00 5.21
CA LYS A 133 -13.95 10.62 5.64
C LYS A 133 -12.70 9.81 5.98
N THR A 134 -11.59 10.05 5.28
CA THR A 134 -10.34 9.34 5.48
C THR A 134 -9.66 9.78 6.77
N VAL A 135 -9.59 11.10 6.99
CA VAL A 135 -9.07 11.70 8.23
C VAL A 135 -9.92 11.26 9.43
N GLN A 136 -11.25 11.26 9.31
CA GLN A 136 -12.14 10.81 10.38
C GLN A 136 -11.94 9.32 10.72
N ARG A 137 -11.66 8.46 9.75
CA ARG A 137 -11.38 7.04 9.99
C ARG A 137 -10.05 6.78 10.69
N ILE A 138 -9.05 7.65 10.48
CA ILE A 138 -7.74 7.56 11.13
C ILE A 138 -7.80 8.14 12.56
N LEU A 139 -8.56 9.21 12.77
CA LEU A 139 -8.70 9.89 14.06
C LEU A 139 -9.68 9.22 15.04
N MET A 140 -10.60 8.38 14.55
CA MET A 140 -11.49 7.62 15.43
C MET A 140 -10.79 6.37 15.96
N PRO A 141 -10.62 6.21 17.29
CA PRO A 141 -10.18 4.93 17.83
C PRO A 141 -11.18 3.85 17.38
N LYS A 142 -10.65 2.76 16.82
CA LYS A 142 -11.45 1.60 16.43
C LYS A 142 -12.09 1.04 17.71
N ASN A 143 -13.30 1.48 18.05
CA ASN A 143 -14.06 0.87 19.13
C ASN A 143 -14.22 -0.60 18.76
N ASN A 144 -13.59 -1.45 19.55
CA ASN A 144 -13.63 -2.88 19.43
C ASN A 144 -15.09 -3.31 19.61
N ARG A 145 -15.83 -3.46 18.50
CA ARG A 145 -17.16 -4.06 18.50
C ARG A 145 -16.96 -5.53 18.86
N GLN A 146 -16.83 -5.82 20.15
CA GLN A 146 -17.13 -7.13 20.69
C GLN A 146 -18.56 -7.43 20.24
N LYS A 147 -18.71 -8.33 19.26
CA LYS A 147 -20.01 -8.95 19.01
C LYS A 147 -20.39 -9.65 20.32
N PRO A 148 -21.60 -9.41 20.87
CA PRO A 148 -22.09 -10.30 21.91
C PRO A 148 -22.14 -11.70 21.30
N LYS A 149 -21.46 -12.64 21.97
CA LYS A 149 -21.61 -14.06 21.70
C LYS A 149 -23.06 -14.35 22.06
N ASN A 150 -23.91 -14.59 21.06
CA ASN A 150 -25.22 -15.16 21.32
C ASN A 150 -24.96 -16.56 21.86
N GLU A 151 -25.12 -16.71 23.17
CA GLU A 151 -25.23 -18.01 23.82
C GLU A 151 -26.61 -18.56 23.46
N HIS A 152 -26.59 -19.72 22.81
CA HIS A 152 -27.72 -20.64 22.69
C HIS A 152 -27.36 -21.89 23.48
#